data_AF-A0A2M8P5S2-F1
#
_entry.id   AF-A0A2M8P5S2-F1
#
_cell.length_a   1.000
_cell.length_b   1.000
_cell.length_c   1.000
_cell.angle_alpha   90.00
_cell.angle_beta   90.00
_cell.angle_gamma   90.00
#
_symmetry.space_group_name_H-M   'P 1'
#
loop_
_entity.id
_entity.type
_entity.pdbx_description
1 polymer ?
#
loop_
_entity_poly.entity_id
_entity_poly.type
_entity_poly.pdbx_seq_one_letter_code
_entity_poly.pdbx_strand_id
1 'polypeptide(L)' 'APSEASAAVEPEPLPLRFLYRDEAIVAIDKPAGMVVHPAAGNRRGTLVNALLAHFPQVAAVGGENRAGIVHR' A
#
# COMPACT_ATOMS: atom_id res chain seq x y z
N ALA A 1 20.82 -19.21 -7.99
CA ALA A 1 19.42 -19.52 -7.61
C ALA A 1 18.51 -18.62 -8.43
N PRO A 2 17.32 -19.06 -8.86
CA PRO A 2 16.39 -18.13 -9.48
C PRO A 2 16.12 -17.02 -8.45
N SER A 3 16.31 -15.76 -8.87
CA SER A 3 16.00 -14.59 -8.05
C SER A 3 14.58 -14.77 -7.52
N GLU A 4 14.38 -14.63 -6.21
CA GLU A 4 13.05 -14.54 -5.62
C GLU A 4 12.32 -13.43 -6.39
N ALA A 5 11.47 -13.81 -7.34
CA ALA A 5 10.52 -12.88 -7.91
C ALA A 5 9.73 -12.37 -6.70
N SER A 6 9.91 -11.09 -6.35
CA SER A 6 9.16 -10.42 -5.30
C SER A 6 7.70 -10.82 -5.46
N ALA A 7 7.19 -11.66 -4.54
CA ALA A 7 5.80 -12.09 -4.61
C ALA A 7 4.93 -10.83 -4.72
N ALA A 8 4.13 -10.77 -5.79
CA ALA A 8 3.32 -9.59 -6.08
C ALA A 8 2.44 -9.26 -4.87
N VAL A 9 2.43 -7.99 -4.45
CA VAL A 9 1.58 -7.55 -3.33
C VAL A 9 0.13 -7.55 -3.80
N GLU A 10 -0.69 -8.38 -3.16
CA GLU A 10 -2.11 -8.48 -3.52
C GLU A 10 -2.93 -7.30 -2.98
N PRO A 11 -3.82 -6.70 -3.78
CA PRO A 11 -4.77 -5.69 -3.30
C PRO A 11 -5.77 -6.28 -2.29
N GLU A 12 -6.10 -5.52 -1.24
CA GLU A 12 -7.11 -5.91 -0.24
C GLU A 12 -8.07 -4.74 0.04
N PRO A 13 -9.39 -4.93 -0.06
CA PRO A 13 -10.37 -3.85 0.12
C PRO A 13 -10.58 -3.52 1.62
N LEU A 14 -9.54 -3.02 2.27
CA LEU A 14 -9.56 -2.61 3.68
C LEU A 14 -10.12 -1.18 3.80
N PRO A 15 -10.93 -0.88 4.83
CA PRO A 15 -11.44 0.47 5.03
C PRO A 15 -10.31 1.44 5.40
N LEU A 16 -10.30 2.61 4.76
CA LEU A 16 -9.35 3.68 5.05
C LEU A 16 -10.12 4.96 5.40
N ARG A 17 -9.63 5.68 6.42
CA ARG A 17 -10.13 7.01 6.76
C ARG A 17 -9.32 8.06 6.01
N PHE A 18 -9.92 8.68 5.01
CA PHE A 18 -9.29 9.75 4.24
C PHE A 18 -9.46 11.10 4.96
N LEU A 19 -8.36 11.76 5.27
CA LEU A 19 -8.34 13.14 5.77
C LEU A 19 -8.41 14.14 4.60
N TYR A 20 -7.80 13.76 3.47
CA TYR A 20 -7.80 14.53 2.24
C TYR A 20 -7.63 13.58 1.04
N ARG A 21 -8.25 13.91 -0.09
CA ARG A 21 -8.11 13.20 -1.35
C ARG A 21 -8.46 14.12 -2.52
N ASP A 22 -7.56 14.21 -3.47
CA ASP A 22 -7.82 14.78 -4.79
C ASP A 22 -7.19 13.87 -5.88
N GLU A 23 -6.98 14.43 -7.06
CA GLU A 23 -6.38 13.72 -8.20
C GLU A 23 -4.87 13.48 -8.04
N ALA A 24 -4.18 14.24 -7.18
CA ALA A 24 -2.73 14.23 -7.04
C ALA A 24 -2.26 13.53 -5.76
N ILE A 25 -2.92 13.78 -4.63
CA ILE A 25 -2.49 13.30 -3.32
C ILE A 25 -3.65 12.77 -2.47
N VAL A 26 -3.27 11.88 -1.55
CA VAL A 26 -4.15 11.30 -0.54
C VAL A 26 -3.47 11.38 0.81
N ALA A 27 -4.20 11.89 1.82
CA ALA A 27 -3.79 11.85 3.21
C ALA A 27 -4.76 10.95 3.99
N ILE A 28 -4.22 10.01 4.77
CA ILE A 28 -4.99 8.99 5.48
C ILE A 28 -4.70 9.07 6.98
N ASP A 29 -5.76 8.98 7.78
CA ASP A 29 -5.68 8.72 9.21
C ASP A 29 -5.50 7.22 9.42
N LYS A 30 -4.24 6.77 9.51
CA LYS A 30 -3.88 5.36 9.58
C LYS A 30 -4.13 4.83 10.99
N PRO A 31 -4.95 3.78 11.18
CA PRO A 31 -5.18 3.23 12.51
C PRO A 31 -3.89 2.66 13.13
N ALA A 32 -3.85 2.63 14.47
CA ALA A 32 -2.81 1.94 15.21
C ALA A 32 -2.81 0.45 14.86
N GLY A 33 -1.63 -0.18 14.83
CA GLY A 33 -1.47 -1.59 14.48
C GLY A 33 -1.47 -1.90 12.98
N MET A 34 -1.89 -0.98 12.10
CA MET A 34 -1.76 -1.17 10.65
C MET A 34 -0.31 -0.94 10.20
N VAL A 35 0.30 -1.99 9.65
CA VAL A 35 1.62 -1.96 9.01
C VAL A 35 1.53 -1.20 7.67
N VAL A 36 2.56 -0.41 7.34
CA VAL A 36 2.55 0.40 6.11
C VAL A 36 2.88 -0.43 4.88
N HIS A 37 4.06 -1.08 4.84
CA HIS A 37 4.50 -1.91 3.72
C HIS A 37 4.53 -3.40 4.08
N PRO A 38 4.26 -4.29 3.12
CA PRO A 38 4.47 -5.71 3.28
C PRO A 38 5.90 -6.03 3.71
N ALA A 39 6.03 -6.90 4.71
CA ALA A 39 7.30 -7.34 5.25
C ALA A 39 7.22 -8.81 5.67
N ALA A 40 8.35 -9.40 6.09
CA ALA A 40 8.35 -10.73 6.68
C ALA A 40 7.38 -10.76 7.88
N GLY A 41 6.46 -11.74 7.88
CA GLY A 41 5.41 -11.85 8.90
C GLY A 41 4.18 -10.95 8.70
N ASN A 42 4.23 -9.95 7.81
CA ASN A 42 3.12 -9.02 7.53
C ASN A 42 2.99 -8.79 6.02
N ARG A 43 2.57 -9.81 5.26
CA ARG A 43 2.43 -9.71 3.79
C ARG A 43 1.07 -9.15 3.32
N ARG A 44 0.09 -9.18 4.22
CA ARG A 44 -1.31 -8.82 4.01
C ARG A 44 -1.75 -7.85 5.10
N GLY A 45 -2.92 -7.22 4.96
CA GLY A 45 -3.43 -6.30 5.98
C GLY A 45 -2.69 -4.96 6.09
N THR A 46 -1.81 -4.64 5.13
CA THR A 46 -0.99 -3.42 5.15
C THR A 46 -1.65 -2.26 4.42
N LEU A 47 -1.14 -1.04 4.64
CA LEU A 47 -1.61 0.14 3.92
C LEU A 47 -1.39 0.03 2.41
N VAL A 48 -0.29 -0.58 1.96
CA VAL A 48 -0.08 -0.85 0.52
C VAL A 48 -1.18 -1.76 -0.04
N ASN A 49 -1.55 -2.83 0.66
CA ASN A 49 -2.62 -3.73 0.20
C ASN A 49 -3.93 -2.94 0.02
N ALA A 50 -4.25 -2.07 1.00
CA ALA A 50 -5.42 -1.20 0.94
C ALA A 50 -5.35 -0.21 -0.23
N LEU A 51 -4.24 0.52 -0.37
CA LEU A 51 -4.07 1.53 -1.43
C LEU A 51 -4.16 0.92 -2.82
N LEU A 52 -3.61 -0.27 -3.04
CA LEU A 52 -3.72 -0.97 -4.33
C LEU A 52 -5.17 -1.34 -4.67
N ALA A 53 -6.02 -1.60 -3.68
CA ALA A 53 -7.43 -1.90 -3.90
C ALA A 53 -8.25 -0.63 -4.20
N HIS A 54 -7.98 0.47 -3.49
CA HIS A 54 -8.68 1.74 -3.69
C HIS A 54 -8.20 2.52 -4.92
N PHE A 55 -6.94 2.34 -5.30
CA PHE A 55 -6.25 3.08 -6.36
C PHE A 55 -5.31 2.17 -7.16
N PRO A 56 -5.82 1.27 -8.01
CA PRO A 56 -4.96 0.36 -8.78
C PRO A 56 -3.86 1.08 -9.59
N GLN A 57 -4.10 2.33 -10.02
CA GLN A 57 -3.15 3.16 -10.75
C GLN A 57 -1.88 3.51 -9.96
N VAL A 58 -1.90 3.45 -8.62
CA VAL A 58 -0.70 3.78 -7.82
C VAL A 58 0.32 2.65 -7.75
N ALA A 59 -0.01 1.46 -8.28
CA ALA A 59 0.86 0.28 -8.22
C ALA A 59 2.28 0.54 -8.76
N ALA A 60 2.41 1.39 -9.78
CA ALA A 60 3.68 1.76 -10.40
C ALA A 60 4.29 3.05 -9.83
N VAL A 61 3.60 3.76 -8.92
CA VAL A 61 4.03 5.07 -8.42
C VAL A 61 5.04 4.91 -7.30
N GLY A 62 6.20 5.54 -7.46
CA GLY A 62 7.28 5.54 -6.47
C GLY A 62 8.17 4.29 -6.52
N GLY A 63 7.99 3.36 -7.46
CA GLY A 63 8.77 2.11 -7.53
C GLY A 63 8.04 0.92 -6.93
N GLU A 64 8.63 -0.27 -7.11
CA GLU A 64 7.98 -1.54 -6.78
C GLU A 64 7.49 -1.58 -5.32
N ASN A 65 6.22 -2.00 -5.15
CA ASN A 65 5.57 -2.20 -3.86
C ASN A 65 5.43 -0.94 -2.95
N ARG A 66 5.61 0.27 -3.50
CA ARG A 66 5.42 1.51 -2.73
C ARG A 66 4.00 2.08 -2.77
N ALA A 67 3.25 1.84 -3.85
CA ALA A 67 1.89 2.35 -4.00
C ALA A 67 1.75 3.87 -3.73
N GLY A 68 2.74 4.66 -4.18
CA GLY A 68 2.76 6.12 -3.98
C GLY A 68 3.05 6.60 -2.56
N ILE A 69 3.40 5.71 -1.61
CA ILE A 69 3.73 6.11 -0.23
C ILE A 69 5.08 6.84 -0.19
N VAL A 70 5.05 8.09 0.33
CA VAL A 70 6.22 8.96 0.42
C VAL A 70 6.85 9.03 1.81
N HIS A 71 6.13 8.64 2.87
CA HIS A 71 6.64 8.59 4.25
C HIS A 71 6.00 7.44 5.06
N ARG A 72 6.67 6.98 6.12
CA ARG A 72 6.15 5.98 7.08
C ARG A 72 6.74 6.19 8.47
#